data_AF-A0A8F3BEG1-F1
#
_entry.id   AF-A0A8F3BEG1-F1
#
_cell.length_a   1.000
_cell.length_b   1.000
_cell.length_c   1.000
_cell.angle_alpha   90.00
_cell.angle_beta   90.00
_cell.angle_gamma   90.00
#
_symmetry.space_group_name_H-M   'P 1'
#
loop_
_entity.id
_entity.type
_entity.pdbx_description
1 polymer ?
#
loop_
_entity_poly.entity_id
_entity_poly.type
_entity_poly.pdbx_seq_one_letter_code
_entity_poly.pdbx_strand_id
1 'polypeptide(L)'
;SWPNLENSSDAQFWELEWNRHGKCSEPTFTQTKYFARAHEIWMMDNINITDILKNVNIISGTQKDYAEIAFPIESKTQTTPLLRCLNPQWLH
;
A
#
# COMPACT_ATOMS: atom_id res chain seq x y z
N SER A 1 -8.59 0.51 8.08
CA SER A 1 -7.30 0.31 7.38
C SER A 1 -7.26 0.89 5.97
N TRP A 2 -8.39 1.33 5.37
CA TRP A 2 -8.38 1.78 3.97
C TRP A 2 -9.26 3.02 3.72
N PRO A 3 -8.89 4.20 4.27
CA PRO A 3 -9.63 5.43 4.05
C PRO A 3 -9.40 6.01 2.65
N ASN A 4 -10.32 6.85 2.20
CA ASN A 4 -10.11 7.74 1.07
C ASN A 4 -9.30 8.97 1.53
N LEU A 5 -8.22 9.28 0.81
CA LEU A 5 -7.34 10.41 1.12
C LEU A 5 -7.57 11.63 0.21
N GLU A 6 -8.32 11.49 -0.87
CA GLU A 6 -8.59 12.57 -1.83
C GLU A 6 -9.91 13.30 -1.53
N ASN A 7 -10.90 12.60 -0.97
CA ASN A 7 -12.20 13.16 -0.62
C ASN A 7 -12.80 12.50 0.64
N SER A 8 -14.01 12.91 1.03
CA SER A 8 -14.63 12.51 2.30
C SER A 8 -15.35 11.17 2.29
N SER A 9 -15.49 10.49 1.14
CA SER A 9 -16.27 9.24 1.06
C SER A 9 -15.38 8.02 0.89
N ASP A 10 -15.17 7.29 1.99
CA ASP A 10 -14.53 5.98 1.99
C ASP A 10 -15.34 4.96 1.16
N ALA A 11 -16.66 4.98 1.28
CA ALA A 11 -17.54 4.02 0.61
C ALA A 11 -17.49 4.13 -0.92
N GLN A 12 -17.46 5.36 -1.46
CA GLN A 12 -17.30 5.57 -2.91
C GLN A 12 -15.96 5.05 -3.42
N PHE A 13 -14.90 5.24 -2.63
CA PHE A 13 -13.58 4.71 -2.96
C PHE A 13 -13.57 3.18 -2.93
N TRP A 14 -14.16 2.54 -1.91
CA TRP A 14 -14.26 1.08 -1.86
C TRP A 14 -15.08 0.51 -3.02
N GLU A 15 -16.18 1.17 -3.40
CA GLU A 15 -16.98 0.78 -4.55
C GLU A 15 -16.16 0.83 -5.85
N LEU A 16 -15.36 1.89 -6.05
CA LEU A 16 -14.49 2.03 -7.21
C LEU A 16 -13.44 0.92 -7.27
N GLU A 17 -12.75 0.65 -6.16
CA GLU A 17 -11.74 -0.39 -6.05
C GLU A 17 -12.32 -1.79 -6.28
N TRP A 18 -13.50 -2.08 -5.73
CA TRP A 18 -14.19 -3.34 -5.99
C TRP A 18 -14.55 -3.51 -7.46
N ASN A 19 -15.14 -2.47 -8.07
CA ASN A 19 -15.60 -2.52 -9.44
C ASN A 19 -14.45 -2.60 -10.45
N ARG A 20 -13.30 -1.95 -10.18
CA ARG A 20 -12.13 -1.95 -11.07
C ARG A 20 -11.18 -3.11 -10.86
N HIS A 21 -11.01 -3.57 -9.62
CA HIS A 21 -9.98 -4.56 -9.26
C HIS A 21 -10.56 -5.79 -8.56
N GLY A 22 -11.45 -5.61 -7.60
CA GLY A 22 -11.99 -6.72 -6.80
C GLY A 22 -12.73 -7.77 -7.63
N LYS A 23 -13.59 -7.35 -8.58
CA LYS A 23 -14.35 -8.25 -9.46
C LYS A 23 -13.47 -9.20 -10.28
N CYS A 24 -12.23 -8.80 -10.63
CA CYS A 24 -11.29 -9.67 -11.34
C CYS A 24 -10.89 -10.91 -10.52
N SER A 25 -11.10 -10.88 -9.21
CA SER A 25 -10.80 -11.98 -8.28
C SER A 25 -12.04 -12.66 -7.69
N GLU A 26 -13.24 -12.21 -8.08
CA GLU A 26 -14.53 -12.65 -7.51
C GLU A 26 -14.74 -14.17 -7.47
N PRO A 27 -14.30 -14.97 -8.48
CA PRO A 27 -14.43 -16.42 -8.42
C PRO A 27 -13.77 -17.07 -7.19
N THR A 28 -12.77 -16.41 -6.59
CA THR A 28 -12.06 -16.88 -5.39
C THR A 28 -12.36 -16.02 -4.17
N PHE A 29 -12.40 -14.70 -4.35
CA PHE A 29 -12.62 -13.70 -3.30
C PHE A 29 -13.92 -12.96 -3.57
N THR A 30 -15.02 -13.41 -2.96
CA THR A 30 -16.26 -12.61 -2.91
C THR A 30 -15.96 -11.23 -2.32
N GLN A 31 -16.82 -10.23 -2.58
CA GLN A 31 -16.59 -8.86 -2.11
C GLN A 31 -16.16 -8.78 -0.64
N THR A 32 -16.88 -9.48 0.25
CA THR A 32 -16.53 -9.53 1.68
C THR A 32 -15.14 -10.12 1.91
N LYS A 33 -14.77 -11.20 1.22
CA LYS A 33 -13.45 -11.85 1.34
C LYS A 33 -12.34 -10.97 0.79
N TYR A 34 -12.58 -10.23 -0.30
CA TYR A 34 -11.63 -9.29 -0.87
C TYR A 34 -11.25 -8.20 0.14
N PHE A 35 -12.24 -7.54 0.76
CA PHE A 35 -11.99 -6.51 1.75
C PHE A 35 -11.44 -7.06 3.06
N ALA A 36 -11.91 -8.24 3.51
CA ALA A 36 -11.33 -8.92 4.66
C ALA A 36 -9.83 -9.22 4.44
N ARG A 37 -9.47 -9.72 3.26
CA ARG A 37 -8.08 -10.01 2.92
C ARG A 37 -7.22 -8.75 2.88
N ALA A 38 -7.72 -7.65 2.33
CA ALA A 38 -7.02 -6.36 2.35
C ALA A 38 -6.80 -5.86 3.79
N HIS A 39 -7.78 -6.02 4.68
CA HIS A 39 -7.66 -5.66 6.09
C HIS A 39 -6.67 -6.55 6.84
N GLU A 40 -6.70 -7.87 6.62
CA GLU A 40 -5.73 -8.81 7.19
C GLU A 40 -4.30 -8.41 6.82
N ILE A 41 -4.05 -8.14 5.53
CA ILE A 41 -2.75 -7.68 5.03
C ILE A 41 -2.33 -6.41 5.77
N TRP A 42 -3.21 -5.40 5.88
CA TRP A 42 -2.90 -4.18 6.63
C TRP A 42 -2.50 -4.43 8.09
N MET A 43 -3.11 -5.42 8.75
CA MET A 43 -2.83 -5.76 10.14
C MET A 43 -1.57 -6.62 10.33
N MET A 44 -0.91 -7.06 9.25
CA MET A 44 0.30 -7.86 9.35
C MET A 44 1.50 -7.00 9.78
N ASP A 45 2.01 -7.24 10.99
CA ASP A 45 3.14 -6.48 11.57
C ASP A 45 4.41 -6.54 10.69
N ASN A 46 4.61 -7.62 9.95
CA ASN A 46 5.80 -7.79 9.10
C ASN A 46 5.77 -6.99 7.79
N ILE A 47 4.68 -6.27 7.49
CA ILE A 47 4.59 -5.38 6.32
C ILE A 47 4.24 -3.94 6.71
N ASN A 48 4.36 -3.58 7.98
CA ASN A 48 4.27 -2.18 8.40
C ASN A 48 5.50 -1.41 7.88
N ILE A 49 5.36 -0.86 6.67
CA ILE A 49 6.45 -0.19 5.95
C ILE A 49 7.03 0.98 6.75
N THR A 50 6.18 1.71 7.49
CA THR A 50 6.63 2.83 8.34
C THR A 50 7.61 2.35 9.40
N ASP A 51 7.29 1.25 10.09
CA ASP A 51 8.14 0.72 11.15
C ASP A 51 9.41 0.08 10.59
N ILE A 52 9.31 -0.60 9.44
CA ILE A 52 10.46 -1.15 8.73
C ILE A 52 11.49 -0.06 8.42
N LEU A 53 11.04 1.06 7.85
CA LEU A 53 11.92 2.16 7.47
C LEU A 53 12.45 2.92 8.69
N LYS A 54 11.62 3.14 9.72
CA LYS A 54 12.06 3.79 10.97
C LYS A 54 13.13 2.98 11.70
N ASN A 55 13.04 1.65 11.71
CA ASN A 55 14.02 0.78 12.37
C ASN A 55 15.42 0.86 11.75
N VAL A 56 15.53 1.32 10.50
CA VAL A 56 16.81 1.58 9.82
C VAL A 56 17.11 3.08 9.68
N ASN A 57 16.44 3.93 10.48
CA ASN A 57 16.59 5.39 10.50
C ASN A 57 16.26 6.10 9.18
N ILE A 58 15.40 5.51 8.34
CA ILE A 58 14.87 6.16 7.15
C ILE A 58 13.58 6.90 7.55
N ILE A 59 13.67 8.23 7.58
CA ILE A 59 12.57 9.14 7.88
C ILE A 59 12.21 9.99 6.66
N SER A 60 10.96 10.46 6.62
CA SER A 60 10.46 11.37 5.58
C SER A 60 11.23 12.71 5.58
N GLY A 61 11.36 13.34 4.40
CA GLY A 61 11.86 14.72 4.26
C GLY A 61 13.27 14.85 3.70
N THR A 62 13.93 13.75 3.36
CA THR A 62 15.24 13.76 2.67
C THR A 62 15.17 12.92 1.41
N GLN A 63 15.96 13.30 0.39
CA GLN A 63 16.14 12.47 -0.79
C GLN A 63 16.84 11.16 -0.39
N LYS A 64 16.37 10.05 -0.97
CA LYS A 64 16.90 8.70 -0.74
C LYS A 64 17.15 8.03 -2.06
N ASP A 65 18.19 7.22 -2.11
CA ASP A 65 18.39 6.34 -3.26
C ASP A 65 17.35 5.22 -3.25
N TYR A 66 16.99 4.72 -4.43
CA TYR A 66 16.01 3.65 -4.58
C TYR A 66 16.35 2.44 -3.69
N ALA A 67 17.62 2.03 -3.70
CA ALA A 67 18.11 0.88 -2.95
C ALA A 67 18.01 1.09 -1.43
N GLU A 68 18.19 2.31 -0.93
CA GLU A 68 18.06 2.61 0.50
C GLU A 68 16.63 2.33 1.00
N ILE A 69 15.61 2.56 0.18
CA ILE A 69 14.21 2.27 0.53
C ILE A 69 13.86 0.80 0.24
N ALA A 70 14.25 0.29 -0.92
CA ALA A 70 13.81 -1.03 -1.38
C ALA A 70 14.41 -2.18 -0.56
N PHE A 71 15.70 -2.10 -0.23
CA PHE A 71 16.42 -3.21 0.43
C PHE A 71 15.90 -3.54 1.84
N PRO A 72 15.67 -2.57 2.75
CA PRO A 72 15.09 -2.87 4.07
C PRO A 72 13.69 -3.48 3.99
N ILE A 73 12.88 -3.05 3.02
CA ILE A 73 11.55 -3.61 2.80
C ILE A 73 11.68 -5.06 2.31
N GLU A 74 12.47 -5.31 1.27
CA GLU A 74 12.70 -6.66 0.73
C GLU A 74 13.26 -7.61 1.79
N SER A 75 14.24 -7.17 2.59
CA SER A 75 14.83 -7.99 3.65
C SER A 75 13.81 -8.39 4.72
N LYS A 76 12.82 -7.53 5.02
CA LYS A 76 11.81 -7.83 6.04
C LYS A 76 10.62 -8.63 5.48
N THR A 77 10.16 -8.29 4.29
CA THR A 77 8.98 -8.92 3.66
C THR A 77 9.34 -10.18 2.87
N GLN A 78 10.62 -10.42 2.63
CA GLN A 78 11.15 -11.48 1.75
C GLN A 78 10.59 -11.40 0.33
N THR A 79 10.14 -10.21 -0.09
CA THR A 79 9.54 -9.96 -1.39
C THR A 79 10.06 -8.64 -1.94
N THR A 80 10.46 -8.62 -3.21
CA THR A 80 10.91 -7.40 -3.88
C THR A 80 9.77 -6.37 -3.95
N PRO A 81 9.90 -5.18 -3.33
CA PRO A 81 8.87 -4.16 -3.37
C PRO A 81 8.84 -3.41 -4.71
N LEU A 82 7.67 -2.90 -5.07
CA LEU A 82 7.51 -1.93 -6.15
C LEU A 82 7.39 -0.53 -5.56
N LEU A 83 8.42 0.30 -5.73
CA LEU A 83 8.35 1.72 -5.34
C LEU A 83 7.72 2.54 -6.47
N ARG A 84 6.62 3.23 -6.17
CA ARG A 84 5.93 4.12 -7.10
C ARG A 84 6.21 5.56 -6.69
N CYS A 85 6.93 6.30 -7.54
CA CYS A 85 7.20 7.72 -7.34
C CYS A 85 6.28 8.54 -8.25
N LEU A 86 5.83 9.68 -7.73
CA LEU A 86 5.12 10.69 -8.51
C LEU A 86 6.04 11.90 -8.65
N ASN A 87 6.25 12.36 -9.88
CA ASN A 87 6.93 13.63 -10.10
C ASN A 87 5.93 14.76 -9.83
N PRO A 88 6.20 15.68 -8.88
CA PRO A 88 5.28 16.78 -8.57
C PRO A 88 4.95 17.67 -9.77
N GLN A 89 5.82 17.73 -10.78
CA GLN A 89 5.58 18.48 -12.02
C GLN A 89 4.43 17.90 -12.87
N TRP A 90 3.92 16.71 -12.51
CA TRP A 90 2.87 16.01 -13.26
C TRP A 90 1.49 16.21 -12.62
N LEU A 91 1.39 17.00 -11.54
CA LEU A 91 0.15 17.34 -10.83
C LEU A 91 -0.55 18.59 -11.42
N HIS A 92 -0.34 18.89 -12.69
CA HIS A 92 -0.96 20.02 -13.38
C HIS A 92 -2.22 19.60 -14.16
#